data_AF-A9E0N5-F1
#
_entry.id   AF-A9E0N5-F1
#
_cell.length_a   1.000
_cell.length_b   1.000
_cell.length_c   1.000
_cell.angle_alpha   90.00
_cell.angle_beta   90.00
_cell.angle_gamma   90.00
#
_symmetry.space_group_name_H-M   'P 1'
#
loop_
_entity.id
_entity.type
_entity.pdbx_description
1 polymer ?
#
loop_
_entity_poly.entity_id
_entity_poly.type
_entity_poly.pdbx_seq_one_letter_code
_entity_poly.pdbx_strand_id
1 'polypeptide(L)'
;MKKILSFTLIAFTILSLFNCTTDNEVQPLPLVVYNGNLTLKTQAEVDAYGAQGYNVINGYLNIGDRLTDFSTPEPSDITDLSPLRSIIQVTKQVEIQSNPMLTSLAGLENLQAVSGLIVNDNENLTSLNGLEGLRTITGNSIGIGQVIINGGVISLFKNPSLASIEALGNINPQSIRQISINNSSLTSLAGLENIVHISNLNVINNDALTSLNALEGLTTLDTSVFIRGNDNLTNYCILQSALQNNTTLLGFNVLENQFNPTQQHIIDGNCSQ
;
A
#
# COMPACT_ATOMS: atom_id res chain seq x y z
N MET A 1 -0.36 24.13 62.71
CA MET A 1 0.06 23.28 61.57
C MET A 1 -1.06 23.24 60.54
N LYS A 2 -0.96 24.05 59.49
CA LYS A 2 -1.68 23.90 58.22
C LYS A 2 -0.79 24.57 57.18
N LYS A 3 0.02 23.77 56.48
CA LYS A 3 0.85 24.23 55.36
C LYS A 3 -0.02 24.18 54.11
N ILE A 4 -0.25 25.34 53.51
CA ILE A 4 -0.82 25.52 52.18
C ILE A 4 0.31 25.22 51.20
N LEU A 5 0.15 24.17 50.37
CA LEU A 5 1.03 23.93 49.23
C LEU A 5 0.50 24.74 48.04
N SER A 6 1.27 25.75 47.68
CA SER A 6 1.17 26.50 46.42
C SER A 6 1.76 25.64 45.31
N PHE A 7 0.98 25.31 44.28
CA PHE A 7 1.49 24.81 43.00
C PHE A 7 1.51 25.99 42.03
N THR A 8 2.68 26.59 41.84
CA THR A 8 2.97 27.53 40.77
C THR A 8 2.98 26.79 39.44
N LEU A 9 1.99 27.07 38.60
CA LEU A 9 1.96 26.70 37.19
C LEU A 9 2.94 27.62 36.44
N ILE A 10 4.09 27.10 36.03
CA ILE A 10 5.05 27.84 35.20
C ILE A 10 4.54 27.79 33.76
N ALA A 11 3.80 28.81 33.35
CA ALA A 11 3.52 29.07 31.94
C ALA A 11 4.78 29.70 31.31
N PHE A 12 5.49 28.95 30.49
CA PHE A 12 6.53 29.50 29.62
C PHE A 12 5.85 30.23 28.46
N THR A 13 5.63 31.53 28.61
CA THR A 13 5.31 32.41 27.49
C THR A 13 6.60 32.71 26.72
N ILE A 14 6.84 31.98 25.63
CA ILE A 14 7.87 32.34 24.67
C ILE A 14 7.35 33.57 23.91
N LEU A 15 7.89 34.73 24.28
CA LEU A 15 7.71 35.99 23.56
C LEU A 15 8.53 35.91 22.27
N SER A 16 7.94 35.46 21.17
CA SER A 16 8.57 35.55 19.86
C SER A 16 8.43 36.99 19.33
N LEU A 17 9.56 37.68 19.27
CA LEU A 17 9.70 38.93 18.55
C LEU A 17 9.43 38.66 17.06
N PHE A 18 8.51 39.44 16.49
CA PHE A 18 8.19 39.47 15.08
C PHE A 18 9.46 39.75 14.26
N ASN A 19 9.86 38.77 13.44
CA ASN A 19 10.54 39.06 12.18
C ASN A 19 9.56 38.73 11.06
N CYS A 20 9.12 39.78 10.38
CA CYS A 20 8.24 39.70 9.23
C CYS A 20 9.08 39.28 8.02
N THR A 21 8.93 38.04 7.58
CA THR A 21 9.33 37.58 6.25
C THR A 21 8.09 37.04 5.58
N THR A 22 7.77 37.57 4.40
CA THR A 22 6.67 37.15 3.56
C THR A 22 6.98 35.79 2.96
N ASP A 23 6.80 34.75 3.74
CA ASP A 23 6.66 33.40 3.24
C ASP A 23 5.39 32.84 3.87
N ASN A 24 4.37 32.60 3.04
CA ASN A 24 3.25 31.74 3.39
C ASN A 24 3.74 30.29 3.44
N GLU A 25 4.77 30.01 4.25
CA GLU A 25 5.04 28.67 4.72
C GLU A 25 3.88 28.31 5.64
N VAL A 26 2.93 27.55 5.10
CA VAL A 26 1.95 26.83 5.90
C VAL A 26 2.76 26.02 6.91
N GLN A 27 2.79 26.46 8.16
CA GLN A 27 3.44 25.68 9.20
C GLN A 27 2.83 24.28 9.18
N PRO A 28 3.64 23.21 9.12
CA PRO A 28 3.11 21.87 9.13
C PRO A 28 2.24 21.71 10.38
N LEU A 29 1.01 21.22 10.20
CA LEU A 29 0.07 21.00 11.29
C LEU A 29 0.77 20.20 12.41
N PRO A 30 0.55 20.54 13.69
CA PRO A 30 1.18 19.84 14.79
C PRO A 30 0.85 18.34 14.72
N LEU A 31 1.86 17.49 14.92
CA LEU A 31 1.65 16.04 14.91
C LEU A 31 0.84 15.62 16.14
N VAL A 32 -0.28 14.95 15.89
CA VAL A 32 -1.16 14.35 16.89
C VAL A 32 -1.07 12.83 16.72
N VAL A 33 -0.37 12.18 17.65
CA VAL A 33 0.05 10.78 17.51
C VAL A 33 -0.87 9.85 18.29
N TYR A 34 -1.47 8.88 17.58
CA TYR A 34 -2.09 7.71 18.20
C TYR A 34 -1.03 6.63 18.44
N ASN A 35 -0.84 6.22 19.70
CA ASN A 35 0.13 5.18 20.04
C ASN A 35 -0.56 3.82 20.18
N GLY A 36 -0.20 2.88 19.30
CA GLY A 36 -0.76 1.54 19.27
C GLY A 36 -1.35 1.17 17.92
N ASN A 37 -1.81 -0.07 17.82
CA ASN A 37 -2.51 -0.56 16.63
C ASN A 37 -3.95 -0.07 16.65
N LEU A 38 -4.44 0.37 15.50
CA LEU A 38 -5.80 0.82 15.29
C LEU A 38 -6.53 -0.18 14.39
N THR A 39 -7.71 -0.60 14.80
CA THR A 39 -8.63 -1.39 13.99
C THR A 39 -9.98 -0.70 14.01
N LEU A 40 -10.51 -0.39 12.83
CA LEU A 40 -11.81 0.25 12.62
C LEU A 40 -12.66 -0.75 11.84
N LYS A 41 -13.63 -1.40 12.49
CA LYS A 41 -14.46 -2.46 11.89
C LYS A 41 -15.79 -1.94 11.35
N THR A 42 -16.19 -0.73 11.76
CA THR A 42 -17.48 -0.13 11.39
C THR A 42 -17.33 1.33 10.97
N GLN A 43 -18.29 1.86 10.20
CA GLN A 43 -18.33 3.27 9.83
C GLN A 43 -18.38 4.17 11.08
N ALA A 44 -19.12 3.76 12.11
CA ALA A 44 -19.21 4.52 13.36
C ALA A 44 -17.84 4.67 14.05
N GLU A 45 -16.97 3.65 13.97
CA GLU A 45 -15.61 3.72 14.52
C GLU A 45 -14.71 4.62 13.66
N VAL A 46 -14.85 4.59 12.33
CA VAL A 46 -14.16 5.51 11.41
C VAL A 46 -14.51 6.96 11.74
N ASP A 47 -15.80 7.26 11.90
CA ASP A 47 -16.31 8.58 12.23
C ASP A 47 -15.81 9.05 13.61
N ALA A 48 -15.87 8.16 14.62
CA ALA A 48 -15.44 8.46 15.98
C ALA A 48 -13.94 8.72 16.07
N TYR A 49 -13.13 7.98 15.31
CA TYR A 49 -11.68 8.18 15.25
C TYR A 49 -11.31 9.48 14.51
N GLY A 50 -11.94 9.75 13.36
CA GLY A 50 -11.70 10.96 12.58
C GLY A 50 -11.95 12.25 13.38
N ALA A 51 -12.92 12.22 14.30
CA ALA A 51 -13.22 13.33 15.21
C ALA A 51 -12.09 13.66 16.22
N GLN A 52 -11.09 12.78 16.40
CA GLN A 52 -9.99 12.97 17.35
C GLN A 52 -8.82 13.78 16.79
N GLY A 53 -8.74 13.97 15.47
CA GLY A 53 -7.70 14.77 14.83
C GLY A 53 -6.30 14.15 14.83
N TYR A 54 -6.17 12.84 15.06
CA TYR A 54 -4.88 12.14 14.92
C TYR A 54 -4.40 12.21 13.46
N ASN A 55 -3.13 12.50 13.27
CA ASN A 55 -2.49 12.55 11.95
C ASN A 55 -1.30 11.59 11.80
N VAL A 56 -0.89 10.93 12.88
CA VAL A 56 0.10 9.86 12.87
C VAL A 56 -0.40 8.67 13.69
N ILE A 57 -0.34 7.48 13.11
CA ILE A 57 -0.57 6.22 13.82
C ILE A 57 0.78 5.53 14.03
N ASN A 58 1.20 5.44 15.29
CA ASN A 58 2.37 4.69 15.68
C ASN A 58 2.00 3.22 15.94
N GLY A 59 1.76 2.48 14.85
CA GLY A 59 1.29 1.10 14.86
C GLY A 59 0.72 0.68 13.50
N TYR A 60 -0.05 -0.40 13.49
CA TYR A 60 -0.85 -0.82 12.33
C TYR A 60 -2.16 -0.02 12.23
N LEU A 61 -2.64 0.20 11.01
CA LEU A 61 -4.01 0.64 10.73
C LEU A 61 -4.74 -0.45 9.96
N ASN A 62 -5.79 -1.02 10.55
CA ASN A 62 -6.69 -1.95 9.88
C ASN A 62 -8.06 -1.29 9.71
N ILE A 63 -8.56 -1.24 8.47
CA ILE A 63 -9.88 -0.70 8.10
C ILE A 63 -10.72 -1.87 7.58
N GLY A 64 -11.78 -2.18 8.31
CA GLY A 64 -12.59 -3.39 8.19
C GLY A 64 -12.06 -4.55 9.03
N ASP A 65 -12.46 -5.78 8.71
CA ASP A 65 -12.10 -6.97 9.48
C ASP A 65 -10.93 -7.73 8.84
N ARG A 66 -9.85 -7.86 9.60
CA ARG A 66 -8.61 -8.48 9.13
C ARG A 66 -8.72 -10.01 9.16
N LEU A 67 -8.29 -10.67 8.08
CA LEU A 67 -8.07 -12.12 8.05
C LEU A 67 -6.97 -12.47 9.07
N THR A 68 -7.34 -12.99 10.25
CA THR A 68 -6.38 -13.64 11.15
C THR A 68 -6.55 -15.15 11.01
N ASP A 69 -5.75 -15.72 10.11
CA ASP A 69 -5.36 -17.12 9.88
C ASP A 69 -6.42 -18.24 9.85
N PHE A 70 -7.64 -18.09 10.40
CA PHE A 70 -8.64 -19.16 10.51
C PHE A 70 -10.12 -18.71 10.57
N SER A 71 -10.44 -17.42 10.60
CA SER A 71 -11.82 -16.92 10.54
C SER A 71 -12.15 -16.32 9.17
N THR A 72 -13.36 -16.55 8.69
CA THR A 72 -13.93 -15.73 7.61
C THR A 72 -14.06 -14.30 8.17
N PRO A 73 -13.55 -13.27 7.48
CA PRO A 73 -13.76 -11.89 7.86
C PRO A 73 -15.25 -11.57 7.91
N GLU A 74 -15.66 -10.80 8.91
CA GLU A 74 -17.00 -10.23 8.94
C GLU A 74 -17.02 -8.98 8.04
N PRO A 75 -17.93 -8.90 7.05
CA PRO A 75 -18.02 -7.71 6.19
C PRO A 75 -18.38 -6.46 7.00
N SER A 76 -17.65 -5.36 6.79
CA SER A 76 -17.91 -4.09 7.44
C SER A 76 -19.08 -3.33 6.78
N ASP A 77 -19.61 -2.33 7.49
CA ASP A 77 -20.53 -1.31 6.96
C ASP A 77 -19.80 -0.02 6.50
N ILE A 78 -18.47 -0.06 6.37
CA ILE A 78 -17.66 1.11 6.02
C ILE A 78 -17.89 1.48 4.55
N THR A 79 -18.23 2.74 4.33
CA THR A 79 -18.51 3.31 3.00
C THR A 79 -17.75 4.61 2.73
N ASP A 80 -17.31 5.31 3.77
CA ASP A 80 -16.64 6.60 3.67
C ASP A 80 -15.41 6.66 4.58
N LEU A 81 -14.25 6.95 3.98
CA LEU A 81 -12.99 7.17 4.69
C LEU A 81 -12.68 8.65 4.87
N SER A 82 -13.54 9.57 4.42
CA SER A 82 -13.33 11.02 4.58
C SER A 82 -13.00 11.48 6.01
N PRO A 83 -13.50 10.83 7.09
CA PRO A 83 -13.08 11.17 8.45
C PRO A 83 -11.58 10.93 8.72
N LEU A 84 -10.92 10.08 7.93
CA LEU A 84 -9.50 9.74 8.08
C LEU A 84 -8.54 10.71 7.36
N ARG A 85 -9.07 11.78 6.73
CA ARG A 85 -8.28 12.74 5.94
C ARG A 85 -7.12 13.39 6.70
N SER A 86 -7.16 13.42 8.03
CA SER A 86 -6.06 13.94 8.82
C SER A 86 -4.83 13.04 8.83
N ILE A 87 -4.95 11.75 8.51
CA ILE A 87 -3.84 10.80 8.60
C ILE A 87 -2.78 11.10 7.53
N ILE A 88 -1.56 11.35 7.98
CA ILE A 88 -0.39 11.61 7.14
C ILE A 88 0.57 10.43 7.17
N GLN A 89 0.64 9.69 8.28
CA GLN A 89 1.60 8.59 8.41
C GLN A 89 1.06 7.44 9.27
N VAL A 90 1.34 6.22 8.83
CA VAL A 90 1.19 4.99 9.62
C VAL A 90 2.57 4.34 9.72
N THR A 91 3.10 4.15 10.93
CA THR A 91 4.49 3.70 11.10
C THR A 91 4.70 2.22 10.77
N LYS A 92 3.61 1.45 10.64
CA LYS A 92 3.59 0.05 10.18
C LYS A 92 2.69 -0.11 8.94
N GLN A 93 2.06 -1.26 8.79
CA GLN A 93 1.22 -1.58 7.63
C GLN A 93 -0.15 -0.90 7.72
N VAL A 94 -0.69 -0.51 6.57
CA VAL A 94 -2.11 -0.20 6.38
C VAL A 94 -2.76 -1.38 5.69
N GLU A 95 -3.85 -1.86 6.28
CA GLU A 95 -4.65 -2.96 5.76
C GLU A 95 -6.09 -2.51 5.62
N ILE A 96 -6.63 -2.61 4.40
CA ILE A 96 -8.01 -2.23 4.06
C ILE A 96 -8.69 -3.50 3.56
N GLN A 97 -9.54 -4.07 4.39
CA GLN A 97 -10.04 -5.42 4.16
C GLN A 97 -11.53 -5.60 4.46
N SER A 98 -12.23 -6.34 3.59
CA SER A 98 -13.59 -6.81 3.83
C SER A 98 -14.58 -5.66 4.03
N ASN A 99 -14.44 -4.62 3.21
CA ASN A 99 -15.37 -3.48 3.13
C ASN A 99 -16.16 -3.59 1.81
N PRO A 100 -17.22 -4.44 1.75
CA PRO A 100 -17.90 -4.75 0.49
C PRO A 100 -18.58 -3.52 -0.14
N MET A 101 -18.94 -2.51 0.65
CA MET A 101 -19.60 -1.30 0.16
C MET A 101 -18.65 -0.15 -0.18
N LEU A 102 -17.34 -0.29 0.10
CA LEU A 102 -16.35 0.74 -0.15
C LEU A 102 -15.99 0.79 -1.64
N THR A 103 -16.15 1.96 -2.25
CA THR A 103 -15.95 2.14 -3.71
C THR A 103 -14.67 2.89 -4.09
N SER A 104 -14.09 3.63 -3.14
CA SER A 104 -12.85 4.40 -3.29
C SER A 104 -12.10 4.51 -1.95
N LEU A 105 -10.85 4.95 -1.99
CA LEU A 105 -10.06 5.25 -0.79
C LEU A 105 -10.03 6.76 -0.48
N ALA A 106 -10.98 7.53 -1.03
CA ALA A 106 -11.12 8.96 -0.76
C ALA A 106 -11.26 9.19 0.75
N GLY A 107 -10.50 10.15 1.27
CA GLY A 107 -10.23 10.32 2.68
C GLY A 107 -8.83 9.90 3.13
N LEU A 108 -8.04 9.22 2.29
CA LEU A 108 -6.63 8.92 2.56
C LEU A 108 -5.66 9.83 1.81
N GLU A 109 -6.12 10.94 1.21
CA GLU A 109 -5.33 11.75 0.26
C GLU A 109 -4.04 12.32 0.85
N ASN A 110 -4.02 12.51 2.17
CA ASN A 110 -2.88 13.05 2.90
C ASN A 110 -1.89 11.98 3.39
N LEU A 111 -2.21 10.68 3.24
CA LEU A 111 -1.35 9.59 3.69
C LEU A 111 -0.09 9.55 2.81
N GLN A 112 1.06 9.84 3.42
CA GLN A 112 2.34 9.97 2.72
C GLN A 112 3.30 8.80 2.96
N ALA A 113 3.21 8.14 4.11
CA ALA A 113 4.14 7.09 4.49
C ALA A 113 3.48 5.93 5.24
N VAL A 114 3.77 4.71 4.78
CA VAL A 114 3.41 3.43 5.40
C VAL A 114 4.62 2.48 5.37
N SER A 115 4.56 1.32 6.04
CA SER A 115 5.56 0.25 5.88
C SER A 115 5.12 -0.87 4.93
N GLY A 116 3.82 -0.97 4.68
CA GLY A 116 3.20 -1.89 3.74
C GLY A 116 1.76 -1.49 3.48
N LEU A 117 1.27 -1.81 2.28
CA LEU A 117 -0.08 -1.55 1.84
C LEU A 117 -0.73 -2.88 1.45
N ILE A 118 -1.80 -3.23 2.16
CA ILE A 118 -2.60 -4.43 1.89
C ILE A 118 -4.03 -3.97 1.64
N VAL A 119 -4.57 -4.28 0.47
CA VAL A 119 -5.96 -3.98 0.09
C VAL A 119 -6.60 -5.25 -0.40
N ASN A 120 -7.47 -5.83 0.42
CA ASN A 120 -7.98 -7.18 0.19
C ASN A 120 -9.50 -7.23 0.31
N ASP A 121 -10.18 -8.01 -0.51
CA ASP A 121 -11.60 -8.35 -0.28
C ASP A 121 -12.54 -7.12 -0.21
N ASN A 122 -12.30 -6.10 -1.05
CA ASN A 122 -13.20 -4.95 -1.18
C ASN A 122 -13.93 -5.05 -2.53
N GLU A 123 -15.08 -5.73 -2.53
CA GLU A 123 -15.81 -6.15 -3.74
C GLU A 123 -16.10 -5.01 -4.72
N ASN A 124 -16.53 -3.86 -4.20
CA ASN A 124 -16.93 -2.70 -5.00
C ASN A 124 -15.82 -1.63 -5.17
N LEU A 125 -14.60 -1.88 -4.67
CA LEU A 125 -13.50 -0.92 -4.81
C LEU A 125 -13.03 -0.87 -6.27
N THR A 126 -13.16 0.29 -6.90
CA THR A 126 -12.90 0.45 -8.36
C THR A 126 -11.51 0.97 -8.68
N SER A 127 -10.91 1.73 -7.75
CA SER A 127 -9.57 2.31 -7.88
C SER A 127 -8.94 2.52 -6.51
N LEU A 128 -7.63 2.77 -6.51
CA LEU A 128 -6.89 3.20 -5.32
C LEU A 128 -6.89 4.73 -5.14
N ASN A 129 -7.81 5.44 -5.82
CA ASN A 129 -7.92 6.89 -5.70
C ASN A 129 -8.15 7.28 -4.23
N GLY A 130 -7.43 8.31 -3.79
CA GLY A 130 -7.22 8.62 -2.38
C GLY A 130 -5.81 8.28 -1.90
N LEU A 131 -5.01 7.49 -2.64
CA LEU A 131 -3.60 7.20 -2.28
C LEU A 131 -2.58 8.02 -3.08
N GLU A 132 -3.00 9.04 -3.82
CA GLU A 132 -2.11 9.87 -4.65
C GLU A 132 -1.07 10.64 -3.84
N GLY A 133 -1.31 10.81 -2.53
CA GLY A 133 -0.38 11.39 -1.56
C GLY A 133 0.72 10.43 -1.08
N LEU A 134 0.58 9.11 -1.33
CA LEU A 134 1.53 8.12 -0.84
C LEU A 134 2.88 8.27 -1.55
N ARG A 135 3.94 8.43 -0.77
CA ARG A 135 5.32 8.64 -1.29
C ARG A 135 6.26 7.53 -0.87
N THR A 136 6.04 6.92 0.30
CA THR A 136 7.02 5.97 0.86
C THR A 136 6.34 4.72 1.43
N ILE A 137 6.84 3.55 1.03
CA ILE A 137 6.59 2.28 1.72
C ILE A 137 7.90 1.83 2.36
N THR A 138 8.15 2.23 3.61
CA THR A 138 9.48 2.35 4.23
C THR A 138 10.32 1.08 4.35
N GLY A 139 9.85 -0.09 3.93
CA GLY A 139 10.65 -1.31 4.03
C GLY A 139 10.73 -1.90 5.44
N ASN A 140 10.14 -1.24 6.45
CA ASN A 140 10.21 -1.70 7.84
C ASN A 140 9.55 -3.07 7.98
N SER A 141 10.17 -3.95 8.76
CA SER A 141 9.63 -5.30 8.96
C SER A 141 8.18 -5.26 9.44
N ILE A 142 7.34 -6.01 8.71
CA ILE A 142 5.91 -6.19 8.97
C ILE A 142 5.74 -7.54 9.65
N GLY A 143 4.98 -7.58 10.74
CA GLY A 143 4.55 -8.83 11.37
C GLY A 143 3.14 -9.19 10.93
N ILE A 144 2.96 -10.36 10.30
CA ILE A 144 1.65 -10.98 10.03
C ILE A 144 1.63 -12.31 10.80
N GLY A 145 0.91 -12.35 11.92
CA GLY A 145 0.95 -13.50 12.84
C GLY A 145 2.36 -13.73 13.39
N GLN A 146 2.92 -14.92 13.15
CA GLN A 146 4.32 -15.27 13.51
C GLN A 146 5.35 -14.97 12.40
N VAL A 147 4.91 -14.47 11.25
CA VAL A 147 5.77 -14.22 10.09
C VAL A 147 6.23 -12.77 10.10
N ILE A 148 7.55 -12.56 10.05
CA ILE A 148 8.14 -11.24 9.82
C ILE A 148 8.61 -11.19 8.37
N ILE A 149 8.03 -10.29 7.59
CA ILE A 149 8.50 -9.97 6.24
C ILE A 149 9.24 -8.64 6.28
N ASN A 150 10.30 -8.49 5.50
CA ASN A 150 10.89 -7.18 5.25
C ASN A 150 9.82 -6.35 4.52
N GLY A 151 9.51 -5.15 5.02
CA GLY A 151 8.45 -4.31 4.48
C GLY A 151 8.73 -3.85 3.05
N GLY A 152 7.91 -2.93 2.56
CA GLY A 152 7.91 -2.62 1.12
C GLY A 152 6.93 -3.51 0.35
N VAL A 153 5.82 -3.89 0.98
CA VAL A 153 4.83 -4.78 0.39
C VAL A 153 3.67 -3.97 -0.16
N ILE A 154 3.29 -4.27 -1.40
CA ILE A 154 2.00 -3.92 -2.00
C ILE A 154 1.28 -5.23 -2.28
N SER A 155 0.15 -5.45 -1.63
CA SER A 155 -0.69 -6.64 -1.78
C SER A 155 -2.11 -6.22 -2.11
N LEU A 156 -2.57 -6.57 -3.30
CA LEU A 156 -3.90 -6.24 -3.81
C LEU A 156 -4.61 -7.53 -4.20
N PHE A 157 -5.49 -8.08 -3.36
CA PHE A 157 -6.17 -9.35 -3.63
C PHE A 157 -7.68 -9.26 -3.52
N LYS A 158 -8.39 -10.00 -4.36
CA LYS A 158 -9.85 -10.17 -4.23
C LYS A 158 -10.60 -8.83 -4.20
N ASN A 159 -10.16 -7.85 -4.98
CA ASN A 159 -10.92 -6.65 -5.26
C ASN A 159 -11.40 -6.76 -6.73
N PRO A 160 -12.42 -7.59 -7.01
CA PRO A 160 -12.79 -7.93 -8.39
C PRO A 160 -13.21 -6.73 -9.24
N SER A 161 -13.66 -5.62 -8.63
CA SER A 161 -14.00 -4.39 -9.35
C SER A 161 -12.82 -3.44 -9.56
N LEU A 162 -11.64 -3.73 -9.00
CA LEU A 162 -10.47 -2.86 -9.06
C LEU A 162 -9.92 -2.84 -10.48
N ALA A 163 -10.08 -1.70 -11.15
CA ALA A 163 -9.71 -1.53 -12.56
C ALA A 163 -8.46 -0.66 -12.76
N SER A 164 -8.06 0.13 -11.75
CA SER A 164 -6.87 1.00 -11.82
C SER A 164 -6.12 1.08 -10.49
N ILE A 165 -4.78 1.11 -10.60
CA ILE A 165 -3.83 1.31 -9.50
C ILE A 165 -2.92 2.53 -9.74
N GLU A 166 -3.29 3.43 -10.67
CA GLU A 166 -2.46 4.58 -11.08
C GLU A 166 -2.08 5.51 -9.91
N ALA A 167 -2.91 5.55 -8.85
CA ALA A 167 -2.62 6.30 -7.64
C ALA A 167 -1.28 5.92 -6.97
N LEU A 168 -0.74 4.73 -7.25
CA LEU A 168 0.55 4.26 -6.74
C LEU A 168 1.77 4.88 -7.46
N GLY A 169 1.57 5.60 -8.57
CA GLY A 169 2.64 6.11 -9.43
C GLY A 169 3.63 7.07 -8.74
N ASN A 170 3.24 7.66 -7.60
CA ASN A 170 4.07 8.60 -6.85
C ASN A 170 4.95 7.96 -5.76
N ILE A 171 4.90 6.63 -5.59
CA ILE A 171 5.65 5.94 -4.56
C ILE A 171 7.13 5.86 -4.95
N ASN A 172 8.00 6.15 -4.00
CA ASN A 172 9.45 5.98 -4.16
C ASN A 172 9.76 4.50 -4.47
N PRO A 173 10.33 4.23 -5.65
CA PRO A 173 10.50 2.86 -6.12
C PRO A 173 11.55 2.06 -5.36
N GLN A 174 12.48 2.73 -4.68
CA GLN A 174 13.52 2.07 -3.86
C GLN A 174 12.95 1.46 -2.58
N SER A 175 11.68 1.71 -2.28
CA SER A 175 11.03 1.34 -1.03
C SER A 175 10.21 0.03 -1.14
N ILE A 176 9.83 -0.36 -2.36
CA ILE A 176 9.04 -1.57 -2.61
C ILE A 176 9.97 -2.78 -2.75
N ARG A 177 9.57 -3.92 -2.19
CA ARG A 177 10.28 -5.21 -2.23
C ARG A 177 9.39 -6.36 -2.68
N GLN A 178 8.08 -6.25 -2.48
CA GLN A 178 7.15 -7.30 -2.88
C GLN A 178 5.89 -6.68 -3.47
N ILE A 179 5.51 -7.21 -4.62
CA ILE A 179 4.25 -6.86 -5.29
C ILE A 179 3.47 -8.15 -5.48
N SER A 180 2.21 -8.12 -5.04
CA SER A 180 1.32 -9.25 -5.18
C SER A 180 -0.06 -8.78 -5.58
N ILE A 181 -0.52 -9.17 -6.76
CA ILE A 181 -1.73 -8.63 -7.40
C ILE A 181 -2.60 -9.78 -7.90
N ASN A 182 -3.86 -9.79 -7.47
CA ASN A 182 -4.90 -10.73 -7.88
C ASN A 182 -6.26 -10.05 -7.90
N ASN A 183 -6.57 -9.39 -9.03
CA ASN A 183 -7.82 -8.69 -9.27
C ASN A 183 -8.18 -8.83 -10.76
N SER A 184 -9.28 -9.52 -11.04
CA SER A 184 -9.67 -9.92 -12.40
C SER A 184 -9.96 -8.76 -13.36
N SER A 185 -10.36 -7.59 -12.84
CA SER A 185 -10.68 -6.41 -13.66
C SER A 185 -9.48 -5.50 -13.98
N LEU A 186 -8.28 -5.77 -13.45
CA LEU A 186 -7.11 -4.94 -13.77
C LEU A 186 -6.67 -5.18 -15.21
N THR A 187 -6.76 -4.12 -16.03
CA THR A 187 -6.36 -4.15 -17.44
C THR A 187 -4.89 -3.77 -17.65
N SER A 188 -4.32 -3.04 -16.71
CA SER A 188 -2.92 -2.60 -16.71
C SER A 188 -2.37 -2.55 -15.28
N LEU A 189 -1.05 -2.51 -15.17
CA LEU A 189 -0.34 -2.24 -13.92
C LEU A 189 0.14 -0.77 -13.85
N ALA A 190 -0.52 0.14 -14.57
CA ALA A 190 -0.15 1.55 -14.58
C ALA A 190 -0.16 2.13 -13.16
N GLY A 191 0.86 2.91 -12.81
CA GLY A 191 1.20 3.31 -11.45
C GLY A 191 2.39 2.56 -10.85
N LEU A 192 2.95 1.55 -11.54
CA LEU A 192 4.14 0.80 -11.10
C LEU A 192 5.40 1.12 -11.93
N GLU A 193 5.36 2.11 -12.82
CA GLU A 193 6.40 2.43 -13.82
C GLU A 193 7.75 2.73 -13.19
N ASN A 194 7.72 3.36 -12.01
CA ASN A 194 8.92 3.79 -11.33
C ASN A 194 9.69 2.64 -10.68
N ILE A 195 9.10 1.45 -10.53
CA ILE A 195 9.67 0.35 -9.73
C ILE A 195 10.94 -0.18 -10.36
N VAL A 196 12.05 -0.10 -9.60
CA VAL A 196 13.39 -0.48 -10.09
C VAL A 196 13.82 -1.86 -9.59
N HIS A 197 13.45 -2.20 -8.36
CA HIS A 197 13.96 -3.38 -7.68
C HIS A 197 12.86 -4.00 -6.80
N ILE A 198 12.60 -5.29 -6.99
CA ILE A 198 11.72 -6.08 -6.11
C ILE A 198 12.34 -7.46 -5.89
N SER A 199 12.06 -8.04 -4.72
CA SER A 199 12.47 -9.41 -4.42
C SER A 199 11.45 -10.41 -4.95
N ASN A 200 10.14 -10.11 -4.85
CA ASN A 200 9.07 -11.01 -5.26
C ASN A 200 8.02 -10.29 -6.14
N LEU A 201 7.73 -10.89 -7.29
CA LEU A 201 6.66 -10.46 -8.19
C LEU A 201 5.61 -11.58 -8.30
N ASN A 202 4.41 -11.32 -7.80
CA ASN A 202 3.27 -12.22 -7.91
C ASN A 202 2.13 -11.52 -8.68
N VAL A 203 1.82 -11.98 -9.89
CA VAL A 203 0.72 -11.47 -10.72
C VAL A 203 -0.19 -12.64 -11.07
N ILE A 204 -1.27 -12.82 -10.32
CA ILE A 204 -2.06 -14.05 -10.33
C ILE A 204 -3.53 -13.73 -10.59
N ASN A 205 -4.20 -14.43 -11.52
CA ASN A 205 -5.65 -14.29 -11.78
C ASN A 205 -6.07 -12.85 -12.13
N ASN A 206 -5.32 -12.17 -12.99
CA ASN A 206 -5.69 -10.86 -13.54
C ASN A 206 -6.09 -11.07 -15.01
N ASP A 207 -7.25 -11.70 -15.22
CA ASP A 207 -7.69 -12.15 -16.55
C ASP A 207 -7.74 -11.00 -17.57
N ALA A 208 -8.09 -9.78 -17.16
CA ALA A 208 -8.13 -8.61 -18.03
C ALA A 208 -6.74 -8.01 -18.37
N LEU A 209 -5.66 -8.46 -17.70
CA LEU A 209 -4.32 -7.91 -17.85
C LEU A 209 -3.67 -8.41 -19.14
N THR A 210 -3.32 -7.49 -20.03
CA THR A 210 -2.75 -7.83 -21.36
C THR A 210 -1.23 -7.70 -21.42
N SER A 211 -0.64 -6.93 -20.51
CA SER A 211 0.79 -6.57 -20.56
C SER A 211 1.34 -6.21 -19.19
N LEU A 212 2.65 -6.43 -19.02
CA LEU A 212 3.44 -5.99 -17.86
C LEU A 212 4.24 -4.71 -18.12
N ASN A 213 3.99 -3.98 -19.22
CA ASN A 213 4.80 -2.84 -19.65
C ASN A 213 4.97 -1.74 -18.60
N ALA A 214 4.00 -1.59 -17.69
CA ALA A 214 4.14 -0.65 -16.57
C ALA A 214 5.23 -1.05 -15.56
N LEU A 215 5.98 -2.14 -15.77
CA LEU A 215 7.19 -2.48 -15.02
C LEU A 215 8.47 -2.10 -15.79
N GLU A 216 8.42 -1.11 -16.69
CA GLU A 216 9.55 -0.70 -17.52
C GLU A 216 10.80 -0.26 -16.76
N GLY A 217 10.64 0.28 -15.56
CA GLY A 217 11.75 0.64 -14.68
C GLY A 217 12.46 -0.55 -14.05
N LEU A 218 11.90 -1.76 -14.11
CA LEU A 218 12.35 -2.90 -13.31
C LEU A 218 13.65 -3.48 -13.87
N THR A 219 14.74 -3.31 -13.10
CA THR A 219 16.07 -3.82 -13.48
C THR A 219 16.54 -4.98 -12.62
N THR A 220 15.89 -5.26 -11.49
CA THR A 220 16.37 -6.28 -10.55
C THR A 220 15.22 -7.06 -9.90
N LEU A 221 15.35 -8.38 -9.97
CA LEU A 221 14.48 -9.38 -9.34
C LEU A 221 15.34 -10.34 -8.50
N ASP A 222 15.11 -10.44 -7.20
CA ASP A 222 16.03 -11.23 -6.34
C ASP A 222 15.59 -12.68 -6.12
N THR A 223 14.31 -12.89 -5.82
CA THR A 223 13.86 -14.13 -5.17
C THR A 223 12.91 -14.91 -6.05
N SER A 224 11.77 -14.35 -6.43
CA SER A 224 10.76 -15.10 -7.17
C SER A 224 9.91 -14.28 -8.12
N VAL A 225 9.48 -14.95 -9.19
CA VAL A 225 8.51 -14.45 -10.17
C VAL A 225 7.45 -15.50 -10.37
N PHE A 226 6.22 -15.21 -9.94
CA PHE A 226 5.05 -16.04 -10.14
C PHE A 226 3.98 -15.26 -10.93
N ILE A 227 3.75 -15.66 -12.17
CA ILE A 227 2.77 -15.04 -13.06
C ILE A 227 1.84 -16.14 -13.56
N ARG A 228 0.60 -16.18 -13.07
CA ARG A 228 -0.30 -17.31 -13.30
C ARG A 228 -1.74 -16.89 -13.52
N GLY A 229 -2.48 -17.59 -14.38
CA GLY A 229 -3.92 -17.35 -14.52
C GLY A 229 -4.22 -15.98 -15.12
N ASN A 230 -3.34 -15.42 -15.96
CA ASN A 230 -3.61 -14.15 -16.64
C ASN A 230 -3.95 -14.46 -18.09
N ASP A 231 -5.24 -14.74 -18.33
CA ASP A 231 -5.77 -15.32 -19.58
C ASP A 231 -5.56 -14.45 -20.84
N ASN A 232 -5.21 -13.16 -20.70
CA ASN A 232 -4.92 -12.27 -21.82
C ASN A 232 -3.45 -11.82 -21.90
N LEU A 233 -2.57 -12.31 -20.99
CA LEU A 233 -1.20 -11.84 -20.91
C LEU A 233 -0.29 -12.57 -21.91
N THR A 234 0.23 -11.84 -22.91
CA THR A 234 1.10 -12.43 -23.95
C THR A 234 2.52 -11.88 -24.00
N ASN A 235 2.82 -10.76 -23.34
CA ASN A 235 4.12 -10.09 -23.47
C ASN A 235 4.84 -9.95 -22.12
N TYR A 236 6.04 -10.52 -22.07
CA TYR A 236 6.93 -10.60 -20.91
C TYR A 236 8.29 -9.93 -21.18
N CYS A 237 8.50 -9.34 -22.36
CA CYS A 237 9.81 -8.82 -22.78
C CYS A 237 10.35 -7.75 -21.84
N ILE A 238 9.45 -7.03 -21.17
CA ILE A 238 9.81 -6.05 -20.15
C ILE A 238 10.64 -6.64 -18.99
N LEU A 239 10.48 -7.94 -18.70
CA LEU A 239 11.21 -8.62 -17.63
C LEU A 239 12.60 -9.11 -18.06
N GLN A 240 12.95 -9.04 -19.34
CA GLN A 240 14.18 -9.63 -19.88
C GLN A 240 15.43 -9.11 -19.18
N SER A 241 15.57 -7.78 -19.05
CA SER A 241 16.75 -7.18 -18.42
C SER A 241 16.88 -7.55 -16.95
N ALA A 242 15.77 -7.57 -16.20
CA ALA A 242 15.78 -7.96 -14.79
C ALA A 242 16.17 -9.44 -14.61
N LEU A 243 15.69 -10.33 -15.48
CA LEU A 243 16.02 -11.76 -15.44
C LEU A 243 17.43 -12.08 -15.93
N GLN A 244 18.01 -11.26 -16.82
CA GLN A 244 19.42 -11.35 -17.20
C GLN A 244 20.35 -10.97 -16.05
N ASN A 245 19.93 -10.01 -15.21
CA ASN A 245 20.69 -9.58 -14.05
C ASN A 245 20.66 -10.59 -12.89
N ASN A 246 19.67 -11.50 -12.86
CA ASN A 246 19.63 -12.60 -11.90
C ASN A 246 19.02 -13.86 -12.52
N THR A 247 19.90 -14.78 -12.91
CA THR A 247 19.52 -16.08 -13.48
C THR A 247 19.29 -17.18 -12.43
N THR A 248 19.41 -16.84 -11.14
CA THR A 248 19.39 -17.79 -10.02
C THR A 248 18.21 -17.58 -9.06
N LEU A 249 17.08 -17.10 -9.58
CA LEU A 249 15.83 -16.98 -8.81
C LEU A 249 15.51 -18.30 -8.10
N LEU A 250 15.04 -18.22 -6.86
CA LEU A 250 14.62 -19.38 -6.08
C LEU A 250 13.29 -19.97 -6.60
N GLY A 251 12.46 -19.15 -7.26
CA GLY A 251 11.22 -19.59 -7.86
C GLY A 251 10.88 -18.80 -9.11
N PHE A 252 10.70 -19.50 -10.24
CA PHE A 252 10.15 -18.92 -11.46
C PHE A 252 8.99 -19.79 -11.92
N ASN A 253 7.78 -19.22 -11.96
CA ASN A 253 6.58 -19.94 -12.33
C ASN A 253 5.71 -19.05 -13.22
N VAL A 254 5.69 -19.36 -14.52
CA VAL A 254 4.82 -18.73 -15.51
C VAL A 254 3.98 -19.83 -16.16
N LEU A 255 2.73 -19.97 -15.73
CA LEU A 255 1.81 -21.02 -16.20
C LEU A 255 0.36 -20.54 -16.19
N GLU A 256 -0.52 -21.19 -16.95
CA GLU A 256 -1.94 -20.79 -17.06
C GLU A 256 -2.15 -19.33 -17.48
N ASN A 257 -1.25 -18.76 -18.29
CA ASN A 257 -1.47 -17.48 -18.99
C ASN A 257 -1.70 -17.72 -20.48
N GLN A 258 -2.02 -16.68 -21.25
CA GLN A 258 -2.13 -16.80 -22.71
C GLN A 258 -0.81 -17.24 -23.36
N PHE A 259 0.33 -16.71 -22.89
CA PHE A 259 1.66 -17.18 -23.27
C PHE A 259 2.46 -17.57 -22.01
N ASN A 260 3.14 -18.72 -22.03
CA ASN A 260 3.85 -19.24 -20.87
C ASN A 260 5.32 -19.51 -21.18
N PRO A 261 6.15 -18.47 -21.36
CA PRO A 261 7.58 -18.64 -21.60
C PRO A 261 8.29 -19.18 -20.36
N THR A 262 9.35 -19.96 -20.58
CA THR A 262 10.30 -20.28 -19.50
C THR A 262 11.15 -19.05 -19.17
N GLN A 263 11.82 -19.05 -18.03
CA GLN A 263 12.78 -17.98 -17.69
C GLN A 263 13.83 -17.80 -18.79
N GLN A 264 14.37 -18.92 -19.32
CA GLN A 264 15.36 -18.88 -20.38
C GLN A 264 14.80 -18.31 -21.69
N HIS A 265 13.56 -18.65 -22.06
CA HIS A 265 12.92 -18.04 -23.23
C HIS A 265 12.86 -16.51 -23.11
N ILE A 266 12.51 -15.97 -21.93
CA ILE A 266 12.49 -14.52 -21.75
C ILE A 266 13.91 -13.93 -21.86
N ILE A 267 14.89 -14.55 -21.21
CA ILE A 267 16.31 -14.13 -21.26
C ILE A 267 16.83 -14.09 -22.70
N ASP A 268 16.45 -15.07 -23.52
CA ASP A 268 16.84 -15.21 -24.94
C ASP A 268 16.04 -14.30 -25.89
N GLY A 269 15.05 -13.56 -25.39
CA GLY A 269 14.21 -12.66 -26.18
C GLY A 269 12.99 -13.32 -26.83
N ASN A 270 12.72 -14.59 -26.55
CA ASN A 270 11.47 -15.28 -26.91
C ASN A 270 10.39 -15.01 -25.85
N CYS A 271 10.02 -13.73 -25.70
CA CYS A 271 9.28 -13.20 -24.57
C CYS A 271 7.87 -12.69 -24.90
N SER A 272 7.38 -12.88 -26.13
CA SER A 272 6.03 -12.45 -26.54
C SER A 272 5.38 -13.37 -27.56
N GLN A 273 4.05 -13.44 -27.57
CA GLN A 273 3.20 -14.02 -28.63
C GLN A 273 2.09 -13.07 -29.08
#